data_AF-A0A5M3WGL7-F1
#
_entry.id   AF-A0A5M3WGL7-F1
#
_cell.length_a   1.000
_cell.length_b   1.000
_cell.length_c   1.000
_cell.angle_alpha   90.00
_cell.angle_beta   90.00
_cell.angle_gamma   90.00
#
_symmetry.space_group_name_H-M   'P 1'
#
loop_
_entity.id
_entity.type
_entity.pdbx_description
1 polymer ?
#
loop_
_entity_poly.entity_id
_entity_poly.type
_entity_poly.pdbx_seq_one_letter_code
_entity_poly.pdbx_strand_id
1 'polypeptide(L)'
;MPPALQTTQWATRADAAQRLGKARGTIASWITRYGVRKRKNRDDVMVYDYDDLAIIEWFIRIDWYGQTGEQIPATPAERARVHADTLAHT
;
A
#
# COMPACT_ATOMS: atom_id res chain seq x y z
N MET A 1 -4.30 -21.71 -13.27
CA MET A 1 -3.24 -20.76 -12.90
C MET A 1 -3.93 -19.46 -12.51
N PRO A 2 -3.70 -18.90 -11.30
CA PRO A 2 -4.24 -17.58 -11.00
C PRO A 2 -3.58 -16.56 -11.94
N PRO A 3 -4.34 -15.60 -12.50
CA PRO A 3 -3.79 -14.58 -13.37
C PRO A 3 -2.74 -13.78 -12.58
N ALA A 4 -1.58 -13.54 -13.18
CA ALA A 4 -0.58 -12.65 -12.63
C ALA A 4 -1.24 -11.29 -12.38
N LEU A 5 -1.26 -10.82 -11.13
CA LEU A 5 -1.66 -9.46 -10.78
C LEU A 5 -0.63 -8.50 -11.39
N GLN A 6 -0.81 -8.18 -12.67
CA GLN A 6 -0.19 -7.09 -13.44
C GLN A 6 -0.77 -5.78 -12.86
N THR A 7 -0.08 -4.76 -12.37
CA THR A 7 1.33 -4.36 -12.32
C THR A 7 1.53 -3.67 -10.97
N THR A 8 2.12 -4.34 -9.98
CA THR A 8 2.48 -3.68 -8.72
C THR A 8 3.35 -2.46 -9.01
N GLN A 9 2.89 -1.27 -8.63
CA GLN A 9 3.71 -0.08 -8.73
C GLN A 9 4.75 -0.08 -7.61
N TRP A 10 6.03 0.01 -7.97
CA TRP A 10 7.12 0.07 -7.00
C TRP A 10 7.59 1.51 -6.84
N ALA A 11 7.64 2.00 -5.62
CA ALA A 11 8.00 3.37 -5.31
C ALA A 11 9.04 3.44 -4.17
N THR A 12 9.93 4.43 -4.22
CA THR A 12 10.73 4.74 -3.02
C THR A 12 9.85 5.35 -1.94
N ARG A 13 10.35 5.43 -0.70
CA ARG A 13 9.64 6.16 0.38
C ARG A 13 9.36 7.61 0.03
N ALA A 14 10.26 8.26 -0.72
CA ALA A 14 10.11 9.66 -1.11
C ALA A 14 9.01 9.80 -2.16
N ASP A 15 9.02 8.94 -3.18
CA ASP A 15 8.01 8.97 -4.24
C ASP A 15 6.62 8.63 -3.68
N ALA A 16 6.51 7.60 -2.84
CA ALA A 16 5.26 7.23 -2.20
C ALA A 16 4.72 8.37 -1.32
N ALA A 17 5.59 9.02 -0.53
CA ALA A 17 5.23 10.17 0.29
C ALA A 17 4.69 11.34 -0.55
N GLN A 18 5.37 11.65 -1.65
CA GLN A 18 4.94 12.69 -2.58
C GLN A 18 3.59 12.36 -3.21
N ARG A 19 3.42 11.14 -3.73
CA ARG A 19 2.18 10.70 -4.40
C ARG A 19 0.98 10.66 -3.47
N LEU A 20 1.17 10.22 -2.22
CA LEU A 20 0.09 10.11 -1.23
C LEU A 20 -0.13 11.41 -0.42
N GLY A 21 0.68 12.44 -0.65
CA GLY A 21 0.63 13.68 0.14
C GLY A 21 0.90 13.47 1.63
N LYS A 22 1.80 12.54 1.98
CA LYS A 22 2.14 12.20 3.38
C LYS A 22 3.59 12.50 3.69
N ALA A 23 3.92 12.61 4.97
CA ALA A 23 5.31 12.72 5.40
C ALA A 23 6.06 11.39 5.17
N ARG A 24 7.36 11.46 4.85
CA ARG A 24 8.23 10.28 4.68
C ARG A 24 8.26 9.39 5.94
N GLY A 25 8.19 10.00 7.13
CA GLY A 25 8.11 9.30 8.41
C GLY A 25 6.82 8.47 8.54
N THR A 26 5.70 8.99 8.06
CA THR A 26 4.41 8.27 8.01
C THR A 26 4.53 7.02 7.14
N ILE A 27 5.09 7.15 5.94
CA ILE A 27 5.32 6.01 5.04
C ILE A 27 6.24 4.97 5.69
N ALA A 28 7.33 5.40 6.34
CA ALA A 28 8.24 4.50 7.04
C ALA A 28 7.55 3.75 8.19
N SER A 29 6.69 4.44 8.94
CA SER A 29 5.88 3.84 9.99
C SER A 29 4.93 2.78 9.42
N TRP A 30 4.22 3.08 8.33
CA TRP A 30 3.30 2.13 7.70
C TRP A 30 3.99 0.88 7.16
N ILE A 31 5.14 1.06 6.49
CA ILE A 31 5.96 -0.05 5.99
C ILE A 31 6.28 -1.03 7.12
N THR A 32 6.65 -0.50 8.28
CA THR A 32 7.08 -1.29 9.44
C THR A 32 5.89 -1.91 10.16
N ARG A 33 4.82 -1.14 10.38
CA ARG A 33 3.65 -1.53 11.17
C ARG A 33 2.75 -2.53 10.44
N TYR A 34 2.58 -2.39 9.12
CA TYR A 34 1.64 -3.19 8.33
C TYR A 34 2.32 -4.17 7.37
N GLY A 35 3.64 -4.29 7.45
CA GLY A 35 4.41 -5.25 6.66
C GLY A 35 4.25 -5.06 5.16
N VAL A 36 4.61 -3.89 4.64
CA VAL A 36 4.51 -3.60 3.19
C VAL A 36 5.58 -4.38 2.43
N ARG A 37 5.20 -4.96 1.27
CA ARG A 37 6.13 -5.65 0.37
C ARG A 37 7.25 -4.72 -0.07
N LYS A 38 8.49 -5.22 -0.03
CA LYS A 38 9.69 -4.46 -0.37
C LYS A 38 10.65 -5.28 -1.21
N ARG A 39 11.42 -4.61 -2.07
CA ARG A 39 12.52 -5.21 -2.83
C ARG A 39 13.56 -4.15 -3.15
N LYS A 40 14.76 -4.59 -3.55
CA LYS A 40 15.75 -3.69 -4.16
C LYS A 40 15.44 -3.51 -5.64
N ASN A 41 15.60 -2.30 -6.15
CA ASN A 41 15.52 -2.01 -7.58
C ASN A 41 16.89 -2.28 -8.26
N ARG A 42 17.02 -1.92 -9.54
CA ARG A 42 18.27 -2.11 -10.32
C ARG A 42 19.45 -1.29 -9.79
N ASP A 43 19.19 -0.21 -9.06
CA ASP A 43 20.19 0.71 -8.50
C ASP A 43 20.50 0.42 -7.01
N ASP A 44 20.16 -0.78 -6.53
CA ASP A 44 20.27 -1.21 -5.13
C ASP A 44 19.42 -0.39 -4.12
N VAL A 45 18.50 0.44 -4.62
CA VAL A 45 17.60 1.26 -3.80
C VAL A 45 16.40 0.44 -3.35
N MET A 46 16.05 0.53 -2.07
CA MET A 46 14.86 -0.12 -1.53
C MET A 46 13.60 0.57 -2.03
N VAL A 47 12.74 -0.20 -2.72
CA VAL A 47 11.43 0.20 -3.19
C VAL A 47 10.34 -0.65 -2.52
N TYR A 48 9.16 -0.06 -2.41
CA TYR A 48 8.02 -0.61 -1.71
C TYR A 48 6.84 -0.70 -2.64
N ASP A 49 5.97 -1.66 -2.38
CA ASP A 49 4.71 -1.82 -3.07
C ASP A 49 3.83 -0.60 -2.76
N TYR A 50 3.59 0.20 -3.79
CA TYR A 50 2.80 1.42 -3.69
C TYR A 50 1.32 1.12 -3.51
N ASP A 51 0.82 0.03 -4.10
CA ASP A 51 -0.60 -0.32 -4.03
C ASP A 51 -0.94 -0.76 -2.59
N ASP A 52 -0.04 -1.52 -1.95
CA ASP A 52 -0.13 -1.81 -0.51
C ASP A 52 -0.22 -0.52 0.33
N LEU A 53 0.60 0.49 0.03
CA LEU A 53 0.62 1.77 0.75
C LEU A 53 -0.64 2.60 0.49
N ALA A 54 -1.16 2.58 -0.74
CA ALA A 54 -2.38 3.27 -1.11
C ALA A 54 -3.61 2.66 -0.40
N ILE A 55 -3.68 1.33 -0.29
CA ILE A 55 -4.73 0.65 0.47
C ILE A 55 -4.65 1.01 1.96
N ILE A 56 -3.45 1.00 2.55
CA ILE A 56 -3.27 1.43 3.95
C ILE A 56 -3.75 2.88 4.14
N GLU A 57 -3.41 3.78 3.22
CA GLU A 57 -3.87 5.17 3.27
C GLU A 57 -5.40 5.25 3.20
N TRP A 58 -6.02 4.51 2.28
CA TRP A 58 -7.46 4.49 2.08
C TRP A 58 -8.17 4.00 3.35
N PHE A 59 -7.75 2.88 3.94
CA PHE A 59 -8.31 2.37 5.21
C PHE A 59 -8.13 3.38 6.34
N ILE A 60 -6.94 3.98 6.51
CA ILE A 60 -6.71 4.99 7.55
C ILE A 60 -7.65 6.18 7.33
N ARG A 61 -7.87 6.62 6.09
CA ARG A 61 -8.71 7.78 5.78
C ARG A 61 -10.19 7.51 6.06
N ILE A 62 -10.70 6.33 5.72
CA ILE A 62 -12.11 5.96 6.00
C ILE A 62 -12.34 5.63 7.48
N ASP A 63 -11.36 4.99 8.14
CA ASP A 63 -11.42 4.61 9.55
C ASP A 63 -11.11 5.78 10.49
N TRP A 64 -10.47 6.86 10.02
CA TRP A 64 -10.20 8.07 10.82
C TRP A 64 -11.47 8.69 11.43
N TYR A 65 -12.65 8.43 10.85
CA TYR A 65 -13.93 8.85 11.42
C TYR A 65 -14.60 7.80 12.33
N GLY A 66 -13.96 6.64 12.58
CA GLY A 66 -14.52 5.52 13.34
C GLY A 66 -15.81 4.97 12.75
N GLN A 67 -16.08 5.25 11.47
CA GLN A 67 -17.39 5.03 10.84
C GLN A 67 -17.60 3.60 10.35
N THR A 68 -16.52 2.87 10.03
CA THR A 68 -16.62 1.52 9.46
C THR A 68 -16.22 0.44 10.46
N GLY A 69 -15.33 0.74 11.41
CA GLY A 69 -14.73 -0.27 12.30
C GLY A 69 -13.88 -1.30 11.54
N GLU A 70 -13.58 -1.03 10.27
CA GLU A 70 -12.84 -1.93 9.41
C GLU A 70 -11.34 -1.83 9.70
N GLN A 71 -10.75 -2.96 10.07
CA GLN A 71 -9.32 -3.04 10.31
C GLN A 71 -8.55 -3.06 8.99
N ILE A 72 -7.42 -2.35 8.96
CA ILE A 72 -6.46 -2.43 7.85
C ILE A 72 -6.08 -3.91 7.64
N PRO A 73 -6.23 -4.46 6.41
CA PRO A 73 -5.93 -5.86 6.17
C PRO A 73 -4.48 -6.19 6.55
N ALA A 74 -4.34 -7.22 7.39
CA ALA A 74 -3.10 -7.54 8.09
C ALA A 74 -1.99 -8.00 7.13
N THR A 75 -2.37 -8.65 6.02
CA THR A 75 -1.40 -9.21 5.08
C THR A 75 -1.38 -8.46 3.74
N PRO A 76 -0.23 -8.40 3.05
CA PRO A 76 -0.14 -7.89 1.69
C PRO A 76 -1.08 -8.58 0.70
N ALA A 77 -1.32 -9.88 0.87
CA ALA A 77 -2.20 -10.65 -0.01
C ALA A 77 -3.66 -10.22 0.11
N GLU A 78 -4.13 -9.90 1.32
CA GLU A 78 -5.47 -9.36 1.53
C GLU A 78 -5.61 -7.95 0.96
N ARG A 79 -4.60 -7.09 1.18
CA ARG A 79 -4.59 -5.74 0.57
C ARG A 79 -4.63 -5.79 -0.95
N ALA A 80 -3.91 -6.73 -1.57
CA ALA A 80 -3.95 -6.96 -3.01
C ALA A 80 -5.34 -7.39 -3.50
N ARG A 81 -6.09 -8.19 -2.71
CA ARG A 81 -7.48 -8.55 -3.02
C ARG A 81 -8.40 -7.33 -2.96
N VAL A 82 -8.33 -6.53 -1.90
CA VAL A 82 -9.13 -5.30 -1.77
C VAL A 82 -8.84 -4.35 -2.93
N HIS A 83 -7.59 -4.20 -3.32
CA HIS A 83 -7.20 -3.39 -4.47
C HIS A 83 -7.81 -3.92 -5.77
N ALA A 84 -7.71 -5.23 -6.03
CA ALA A 84 -8.29 -5.86 -7.21
C ALA A 84 -9.82 -5.70 -7.25
N ASP A 85 -10.50 -5.87 -6.11
CA ASP A 85 -11.95 -5.68 -5.99
C ASP A 85 -12.34 -4.22 -6.25
N THR A 86 -11.56 -3.25 -5.73
CA THR A 86 -11.80 -1.82 -5.96
C THR A 86 -11.70 -1.47 -7.45
N LEU A 87 -10.66 -1.97 -8.14
CA LEU A 87 -10.46 -1.75 -9.58
C LEU A 87 -11.54 -2.42 -10.44
N ALA A 88 -12.14 -3.52 -9.98
CA ALA A 88 -13.20 -4.20 -10.72
C ALA A 88 -14.54 -3.45 -10.72
N HIS A 89 -14.73 -2.49 -9.79
CA HIS A 89 -15.94 -1.70 -9.62
C HIS A 89 -15.77 -0.23 -10.02
N THR A 90 -14.66 0.12 -10.66
CA THR A 90 -14.38 1.47 -11.23
C THR A 90 -14.42 1.44 -12.74
#